data_AF-A0A7W1Q4C0-F1
#
_entry.id   AF-A0A7W1Q4C0-F1
#
_cell.length_a   1.000
_cell.length_b   1.000
_cell.length_c   1.000
_cell.angle_alpha   90.00
_cell.angle_beta   90.00
_cell.angle_gamma   90.00
#
_symmetry.space_group_name_H-M   'P 1'
#
loop_
_entity.id
_entity.type
_entity.pdbx_description
1 polymer ?
#
loop_
_entity_poly.entity_id
_entity_poly.type
_entity_poly.pdbx_seq_one_letter_code
_entity_poly.pdbx_strand_id
1 'polypeptide(L)'
;MRIRLVLLVIFAIALLASAQQATVPPAPAAPRHPVVDVYHGVHVSDDYRWLEDWNSPAVKQWSAAENRRTRAYLDQLPSREAIRKNFAEMSRSGSGQYYDLCQRKYLFAMKYQPPQQQPALVVMLGAGDPDSERVIIDPNRGGKPGASTIDFYVPSPDGKLVAASLSENGSEDGTAHVFEAATGKELADRVPRVNFGTGGGSIAWKADGSGFYYARYPQGNERPPADVNFYQQIYFHALGTPASEDQY
;
A
#
# COMPACT_ATOMS: atom_id res chain seq x y z
N MET A 1 31.36 50.06 -25.77
CA MET A 1 29.98 50.30 -25.28
C MET A 1 28.94 49.33 -25.85
N ARG A 2 29.04 48.91 -27.12
CA ARG A 2 28.04 48.02 -27.77
C ARG A 2 27.98 46.57 -27.25
N ILE A 3 29.10 45.99 -26.80
CA ILE A 3 29.16 44.59 -26.32
C ILE A 3 28.52 44.41 -24.92
N ARG A 4 28.63 45.42 -24.04
CA ARG A 4 27.99 45.40 -22.72
C ARG A 4 26.47 45.49 -22.79
N LEU A 5 25.93 46.15 -23.83
CA LEU A 5 24.48 46.27 -24.04
C LEU A 5 23.86 44.96 -24.56
N VAL A 6 24.56 44.24 -25.44
CA VAL A 6 24.12 42.94 -25.98
C VAL A 6 24.10 41.85 -24.90
N LEU A 7 25.12 41.81 -24.04
CA LEU A 7 25.18 40.86 -22.91
C LEU A 7 24.08 41.12 -21.86
N LEU A 8 23.71 42.37 -21.62
CA LEU A 8 22.63 42.72 -20.69
C LEU A 8 21.23 42.33 -21.22
N VAL A 9 21.03 42.46 -22.53
CA VAL A 9 19.76 42.07 -23.20
C VAL A 9 19.61 40.55 -23.25
N ILE A 10 20.69 39.80 -23.49
CA ILE A 10 20.66 38.32 -23.45
C ILE A 10 20.36 37.81 -22.02
N PHE A 11 20.92 38.46 -20.99
CA PHE A 11 20.64 38.11 -19.59
C PHE A 11 19.18 38.42 -19.19
N ALA A 12 18.60 39.52 -19.68
CA ALA A 12 17.20 39.86 -19.44
C ALA A 12 16.20 38.93 -20.15
N ILE A 13 16.53 38.45 -21.37
CA ILE A 13 15.70 37.47 -22.09
C ILE A 13 15.75 36.09 -21.42
N ALA A 14 16.89 35.69 -20.85
CA ALA A 14 17.01 34.45 -20.08
C ALA A 14 16.21 34.48 -18.76
N LEU A 15 16.08 35.66 -18.13
CA LEU A 15 15.24 35.86 -16.94
C LEU A 15 13.74 35.86 -17.26
N LEU A 16 13.33 36.39 -18.42
CA LEU A 16 11.93 36.36 -18.88
C LEU A 16 11.47 34.96 -19.34
N ALA A 17 12.36 34.17 -19.93
CA ALA A 17 12.08 32.77 -20.27
C ALA A 17 11.93 31.85 -19.05
N SER A 18 12.43 32.28 -17.88
CA SER A 18 12.35 31.55 -16.62
C SER A 18 11.05 31.82 -15.84
N ALA A 19 10.19 32.71 -16.33
CA ALA A 19 8.99 33.19 -15.62
C ALA A 19 7.67 32.84 -16.33
N GLN A 20 7.65 31.83 -17.19
CA GLN A 20 6.38 31.30 -17.71
C GLN A 20 5.72 30.47 -16.60
N GLN A 21 4.99 31.16 -15.73
CA GLN A 21 4.19 30.52 -14.69
C GLN A 21 3.14 29.63 -15.35
N ALA A 22 3.17 28.33 -15.02
CA ALA A 22 2.09 27.43 -15.41
C ALA A 22 0.77 28.01 -14.89
N THR A 23 -0.24 28.06 -15.75
CA THR A 23 -1.57 28.57 -15.35
C THR A 23 -2.43 27.38 -14.98
N VAL A 24 -3.12 27.46 -13.83
CA VAL A 24 -4.03 26.41 -13.40
C VAL A 24 -5.32 26.56 -14.21
N PRO A 25 -5.77 25.54 -14.97
CA PRO A 25 -7.06 25.60 -15.64
C PRO A 25 -8.21 25.79 -14.63
N PRO A 26 -9.37 26.34 -15.06
CA PRO A 26 -10.54 26.43 -14.18
C PRO A 26 -10.93 25.05 -13.65
N ALA A 27 -11.44 25.02 -12.42
CA ALA A 27 -11.90 23.78 -11.80
C ALA A 27 -13.07 23.17 -12.61
N PRO A 28 -13.10 21.83 -12.80
CA PRO A 28 -14.30 21.13 -13.22
C PRO A 28 -15.52 21.55 -12.38
N ALA A 29 -16.66 21.71 -13.04
CA ALA A 29 -17.89 21.98 -12.33
C ALA A 29 -18.26 20.78 -11.43
N ALA A 30 -18.44 21.06 -10.14
CA ALA A 30 -19.05 20.14 -9.18
C ALA A 30 -20.45 20.68 -8.85
N PRO A 31 -21.53 20.14 -9.45
CA PRO A 31 -22.88 20.59 -9.13
C PRO A 31 -23.20 20.33 -7.67
N ARG A 32 -23.92 21.28 -7.05
CA ARG A 32 -24.42 21.14 -5.69
C ARG A 32 -25.72 20.34 -5.73
N HIS A 33 -25.76 19.27 -4.94
CA HIS A 33 -26.93 18.45 -4.69
C HIS A 33 -27.13 18.39 -3.17
N PRO A 34 -27.74 19.43 -2.57
CA PRO A 34 -27.87 19.53 -1.11
C PRO A 34 -28.63 18.34 -0.53
N VAL A 35 -27.97 17.62 0.38
CA VAL A 35 -28.57 16.64 1.28
C VAL A 35 -28.48 17.19 2.69
N VAL A 36 -29.61 17.27 3.40
CA VAL A 36 -29.65 17.83 4.77
C VAL A 36 -29.85 16.70 5.78
N ASP A 37 -28.85 16.52 6.63
CA ASP A 37 -28.91 15.65 7.80
C ASP A 37 -29.27 16.47 9.04
N VAL A 38 -29.85 15.82 10.05
CA VAL A 38 -30.19 16.46 11.34
C VAL A 38 -29.46 15.76 12.47
N TYR A 39 -28.47 16.44 13.05
CA TYR A 39 -27.67 15.95 14.17
C TYR A 39 -28.06 16.70 15.44
N HIS A 40 -28.68 16.00 16.39
CA HIS A 40 -29.12 16.59 17.67
C HIS A 40 -29.99 17.85 17.51
N GLY A 41 -30.85 17.88 16.49
CA GLY A 41 -31.70 19.03 16.15
C GLY A 41 -31.02 20.11 15.30
N VAL A 42 -29.73 19.97 14.97
CA VAL A 42 -28.99 20.88 14.08
C VAL A 42 -29.04 20.36 12.65
N HIS A 43 -29.52 21.19 11.72
CA HIS A 43 -29.52 20.88 10.29
C HIS A 43 -28.12 21.12 9.69
N VAL A 44 -27.56 20.11 9.04
CA VAL A 44 -26.25 20.15 8.36
C VAL A 44 -26.46 19.77 6.90
N SER A 45 -26.11 20.68 5.99
CA SER A 45 -26.21 20.45 4.54
C SER A 45 -24.88 19.95 3.98
N ASP A 46 -24.92 18.85 3.24
CA ASP A 46 -23.83 18.36 2.40
C ASP A 46 -24.23 18.46 0.93
N ASP A 47 -23.67 19.46 0.24
CA ASP A 47 -23.93 19.71 -1.18
C ASP A 47 -23.28 18.68 -2.10
N TYR A 48 -22.35 17.86 -1.60
CA TYR A 48 -21.50 17.00 -2.41
C TYR A 48 -21.54 15.54 -1.98
N ARG A 49 -22.54 15.14 -1.18
CA ARG A 49 -22.79 13.74 -0.77
C ARG A 49 -22.74 12.75 -1.94
N TRP A 50 -23.17 13.20 -3.12
CA TRP A 50 -23.13 12.40 -4.35
C TRP A 50 -21.72 11.96 -4.77
N LEU A 51 -20.66 12.65 -4.33
CA LEU A 51 -19.26 12.26 -4.55
C LEU A 51 -18.82 11.03 -3.73
N GLU A 52 -19.58 10.63 -2.71
CA GLU A 52 -19.28 9.44 -1.91
C GLU A 52 -19.49 8.14 -2.69
N ASP A 53 -20.37 8.14 -3.70
CA ASP A 53 -20.58 6.97 -4.56
C ASP A 53 -19.52 6.87 -5.66
N TRP A 54 -18.37 6.28 -5.32
CA TRP A 54 -17.28 6.01 -6.26
C TRP A 54 -17.70 5.22 -7.50
N ASN A 55 -18.76 4.41 -7.43
CA ASN A 55 -19.20 3.61 -8.57
C ASN A 55 -19.99 4.43 -9.60
N SER A 56 -20.56 5.56 -9.20
CA SER A 56 -21.34 6.45 -10.05
C SER A 56 -20.55 6.93 -11.28
N PRO A 57 -21.15 6.88 -12.49
CA PRO A 57 -20.54 7.46 -13.68
C PRO A 57 -20.20 8.95 -13.53
N ALA A 58 -21.03 9.71 -12.80
CA ALA A 58 -20.81 11.14 -12.58
C ALA A 58 -19.54 11.39 -11.75
N VAL A 59 -19.33 10.62 -10.68
CA VAL A 59 -18.14 10.73 -9.82
C VAL A 59 -16.88 10.36 -10.59
N LYS A 60 -16.92 9.26 -11.36
CA LYS A 60 -15.80 8.85 -12.24
C LYS A 60 -15.45 9.93 -13.26
N GLN A 61 -16.46 10.55 -13.88
CA GLN A 61 -16.26 11.62 -14.85
C GLN A 61 -15.64 12.87 -14.19
N TRP A 62 -16.15 13.27 -13.02
CA TRP A 62 -15.64 14.42 -12.27
C TRP A 62 -14.19 14.19 -11.81
N SER A 63 -13.88 13.05 -11.21
CA SER A 63 -12.53 12.66 -10.80
C SER A 63 -11.55 12.65 -11.98
N ALA A 64 -11.97 12.13 -13.13
CA ALA A 64 -11.15 12.17 -14.34
C ALA A 64 -10.90 13.61 -14.83
N ALA A 65 -11.86 14.52 -14.66
CA ALA A 65 -11.70 15.94 -15.02
C ALA A 65 -10.72 16.65 -14.07
N GLU A 66 -10.80 16.40 -12.76
CA GLU A 66 -9.84 16.95 -11.78
C GLU A 66 -8.43 16.42 -12.04
N ASN A 67 -8.28 15.13 -12.36
CA ASN A 67 -7.00 14.56 -12.77
C ASN A 67 -6.45 15.27 -14.02
N ARG A 68 -7.27 15.48 -15.06
CA ARG A 68 -6.83 16.22 -16.27
C ARG A 68 -6.40 17.65 -15.95
N ARG A 69 -7.16 18.38 -15.13
CA ARG A 69 -6.80 19.73 -14.68
C ARG A 69 -5.46 19.75 -13.95
N THR A 70 -5.28 18.80 -13.02
CA THR A 70 -4.05 18.65 -12.25
C THR A 70 -2.85 18.37 -13.16
N ARG A 71 -3.01 17.46 -14.12
CA ARG A 71 -1.95 17.16 -15.11
C ARG A 71 -1.64 18.35 -16.00
N ALA A 72 -2.65 19.08 -16.47
CA ALA A 72 -2.45 20.26 -17.30
C ALA A 72 -1.59 21.34 -16.60
N TYR A 73 -1.69 21.46 -15.27
CA TYR A 73 -0.79 22.32 -14.50
C TYR A 73 0.58 21.69 -14.25
N LEU A 74 0.62 20.51 -13.63
CA LEU A 74 1.88 19.89 -13.18
C LEU A 74 2.82 19.56 -14.34
N ASP A 75 2.29 19.16 -15.50
CA ASP A 75 3.12 18.76 -16.66
C ASP A 75 3.77 19.93 -17.37
N GLN A 76 3.28 21.16 -17.15
CA GLN A 76 3.87 22.37 -17.70
C GLN A 76 5.00 22.94 -16.82
N LEU A 77 5.18 22.43 -15.59
CA LEU A 77 6.21 22.93 -14.69
C LEU A 77 7.61 22.62 -15.27
N PRO A 78 8.45 23.62 -15.59
CA PRO A 78 9.75 23.40 -16.24
C PRO A 78 10.70 22.53 -15.41
N SER A 79 10.57 22.58 -14.09
CA SER A 79 11.39 21.82 -13.15
C SER A 79 10.95 20.37 -12.96
N ARG A 80 9.74 19.97 -13.40
CA ARG A 80 9.16 18.66 -13.12
C ARG A 80 10.06 17.52 -13.58
N GLU A 81 10.56 17.59 -14.81
CA GLU A 81 11.36 16.50 -15.38
C GLU A 81 12.74 16.39 -14.72
N ALA A 82 13.37 17.53 -14.40
CA ALA A 82 14.62 17.56 -13.67
C ALA A 82 14.48 16.98 -12.25
N ILE A 83 13.41 17.35 -11.53
CA ILE A 83 13.09 16.81 -10.21
C ILE A 83 12.82 15.30 -10.30
N ARG A 84 12.01 14.87 -11.28
CA ARG A 84 11.67 13.45 -11.49
C ARG A 84 12.92 12.61 -11.75
N LYS A 85 13.82 13.09 -12.61
CA LYS A 85 15.08 12.40 -12.92
C LYS A 85 15.97 12.30 -11.69
N ASN A 86 16.20 13.41 -10.99
CA ASN A 86 17.03 13.43 -9.78
C ASN A 86 16.47 12.48 -8.71
N PHE A 87 15.17 12.57 -8.41
CA PHE A 87 14.52 11.67 -7.46
C PHE A 87 14.63 10.20 -7.88
N ALA A 88 14.46 9.89 -9.18
CA ALA A 88 14.59 8.53 -9.68
C ALA A 88 16.03 8.00 -9.67
N GLU A 89 17.05 8.87 -9.72
CA GLU A 89 18.44 8.49 -9.51
C GLU A 89 18.68 8.19 -8.03
N MET A 90 18.29 9.11 -7.13
CA MET A 90 18.43 8.95 -5.67
C MET A 90 17.72 7.71 -5.14
N SER A 91 16.50 7.46 -5.61
CA SER A 91 15.69 6.33 -5.14
C SER A 91 16.29 4.97 -5.50
N ARG A 92 17.09 4.91 -6.58
CA ARG A 92 17.75 3.67 -7.04
C ARG A 92 19.14 3.48 -6.45
N SER A 93 19.78 4.54 -5.96
CA SER A 93 21.15 4.50 -5.42
C SER A 93 21.23 4.11 -3.95
N GLY A 94 20.09 3.87 -3.28
CA GLY A 94 20.07 3.43 -1.89
C GLY A 94 20.63 2.01 -1.72
N SER A 95 21.23 1.75 -0.56
CA SER A 95 21.64 0.39 -0.17
C SER A 95 20.44 -0.44 0.28
N GLY A 96 20.57 -1.76 0.20
CA GLY A 96 19.58 -2.66 0.78
C GLY A 96 19.51 -2.49 2.30
N GLN A 97 18.32 -2.63 2.88
CA GLN A 97 18.06 -2.47 4.30
C GLN A 97 17.17 -3.60 4.81
N TYR A 98 17.42 -4.04 6.05
CA TYR A 98 16.57 -4.98 6.75
C TYR A 98 15.80 -4.26 7.85
N TYR A 99 14.55 -4.64 8.05
CA TYR A 99 13.70 -4.13 9.11
C TYR A 99 12.70 -5.21 9.56
N ASP A 100 11.95 -4.91 10.63
CA ASP A 100 10.98 -5.83 11.24
C ASP A 100 11.58 -7.19 11.62
N LEU A 101 12.79 -7.20 12.19
CA LEU A 101 13.53 -8.44 12.46
C LEU A 101 12.81 -9.32 13.49
N CYS A 102 12.66 -10.61 13.18
CA CYS A 102 12.08 -11.60 14.09
C CYS A 102 12.97 -12.85 14.21
N GLN A 103 13.56 -13.04 15.38
CA GLN A 103 14.41 -14.21 15.68
C GLN A 103 13.55 -15.39 16.16
N ARG A 104 13.75 -16.55 15.52
CA ARG A 104 13.33 -17.88 15.97
C ARG A 104 14.52 -18.83 15.83
N LYS A 105 14.33 -20.02 15.25
CA LYS A 105 15.43 -20.88 14.79
C LYS A 105 16.31 -20.17 13.74
N TYR A 106 15.69 -19.34 12.90
CA TYR A 106 16.33 -18.49 11.91
C TYR A 106 15.98 -17.03 12.20
N LEU A 107 16.71 -16.10 11.58
CA LEU A 107 16.36 -14.69 11.56
C LEU A 107 15.49 -14.39 10.35
N PHE A 108 14.26 -13.96 10.57
CA PHE A 108 13.36 -13.47 9.53
C PHE A 108 13.43 -11.94 9.50
N ALA A 109 13.35 -11.35 8.32
CA ALA A 109 13.33 -9.90 8.17
C ALA A 109 12.61 -9.48 6.88
N MET A 110 12.03 -8.29 6.89
CA MET A 110 11.71 -7.58 5.65
C MET A 110 12.98 -6.99 5.06
N LYS A 111 13.17 -7.15 3.76
CA LYS A 111 14.27 -6.58 2.99
C LYS A 111 13.74 -5.55 2.00
N TYR A 112 14.10 -4.30 2.24
CA TYR A 112 13.99 -3.25 1.23
C TYR A 112 15.24 -3.27 0.35
N GLN A 113 15.09 -3.44 -0.96
CA GLN A 113 16.20 -3.49 -1.90
C GLN A 113 15.91 -2.60 -3.10
N PRO A 114 16.38 -1.34 -3.13
CA PRO A 114 16.34 -0.55 -4.34
C PRO A 114 16.96 -1.31 -5.53
N PRO A 115 16.37 -1.23 -6.73
CA PRO A 115 15.22 -0.43 -7.14
C PRO A 115 13.87 -1.19 -7.11
N GLN A 116 13.76 -2.26 -6.32
CA GLN A 116 12.52 -3.04 -6.21
C GLN A 116 11.39 -2.17 -5.64
N GLN A 117 10.17 -2.38 -6.12
CA GLN A 117 9.01 -1.57 -5.73
C GLN A 117 8.49 -1.97 -4.35
N GLN A 118 8.54 -3.27 -4.05
CA GLN A 118 8.04 -3.83 -2.80
C GLN A 118 9.15 -4.54 -2.03
N PRO A 119 9.21 -4.39 -0.69
CA PRO A 119 10.08 -5.18 0.16
C PRO A 119 9.75 -6.68 0.08
N ALA A 120 10.78 -7.52 0.18
CA ALA A 120 10.66 -8.97 0.20
C ALA A 120 10.78 -9.51 1.63
N LEU A 121 10.11 -10.61 1.95
CA LEU A 121 10.35 -11.35 3.19
C LEU A 121 11.51 -12.32 2.97
N VAL A 122 12.54 -12.21 3.81
CA VAL A 122 13.74 -13.06 3.76
C VAL A 122 13.97 -13.81 5.07
N VAL A 123 14.80 -14.84 4.99
CA VAL A 123 15.29 -15.62 6.13
C VAL A 123 16.81 -15.81 6.05
N MET A 124 17.48 -15.71 7.18
CA MET A 124 18.93 -15.87 7.36
C MET A 124 19.21 -16.78 8.56
N LEU A 125 20.39 -17.38 8.64
CA LEU A 125 20.81 -18.16 9.82
C LEU A 125 20.87 -17.27 11.08
N GLY A 126 21.30 -16.02 10.94
CA GLY A 126 21.35 -15.03 12.00
C GLY A 126 21.81 -13.66 11.47
N ALA A 127 21.79 -12.63 12.32
CA ALA A 127 22.19 -11.28 11.93
C ALA A 127 23.67 -11.17 11.51
N GLY A 128 24.52 -12.09 11.99
CA GLY A 128 25.93 -12.18 11.63
C GLY A 128 26.21 -12.96 10.34
N ASP A 129 25.19 -13.57 9.73
CA ASP A 129 25.32 -14.45 8.56
C ASP A 129 24.47 -13.96 7.37
N PRO A 130 24.62 -12.71 6.91
CA PRO A 130 23.78 -12.16 5.83
C PRO A 130 23.92 -12.91 4.50
N ASP A 131 25.08 -13.56 4.25
CA ASP A 131 25.30 -14.36 3.04
C ASP A 131 24.46 -15.65 3.00
N SER A 132 23.85 -16.03 4.13
CA SER A 132 22.91 -17.15 4.21
C SER A 132 21.47 -16.76 3.82
N GLU A 133 21.25 -15.49 3.43
CA GLU A 133 19.93 -14.98 3.07
C GLU A 133 19.27 -15.81 1.98
N ARG A 134 17.98 -16.09 2.20
CA ARG A 134 17.09 -16.60 1.16
C ARG A 134 15.76 -15.89 1.22
N VAL A 135 15.18 -15.65 0.05
CA VAL A 135 13.87 -15.03 -0.08
C VAL A 135 12.78 -16.08 0.15
N ILE A 136 11.80 -15.75 1.00
CA ILE A 136 10.59 -16.55 1.21
C ILE A 136 9.47 -15.99 0.32
N ILE A 137 9.23 -14.67 0.39
CA ILE A 137 8.16 -14.00 -0.37
C ILE A 137 8.78 -12.82 -1.12
N ASP A 138 8.59 -12.77 -2.43
CA ASP A 138 8.98 -11.65 -3.29
C ASP A 138 7.74 -11.08 -4.01
N PRO A 139 7.10 -10.02 -3.49
CA PRO A 139 5.92 -9.43 -4.11
C PRO A 139 6.17 -8.83 -5.50
N ASN A 140 7.44 -8.74 -5.91
CA ASN A 140 7.81 -8.26 -7.25
C ASN A 140 7.80 -9.39 -8.30
N ARG A 141 7.57 -10.66 -7.92
CA ARG A 141 7.53 -11.81 -8.84
C ARG A 141 6.10 -12.24 -9.16
N GLY A 142 5.86 -12.66 -10.41
CA GLY A 142 4.64 -13.38 -10.79
C GLY A 142 3.39 -12.52 -11.05
N GLY A 143 3.51 -11.19 -11.04
CA GLY A 143 2.38 -10.28 -11.28
C GLY A 143 2.79 -8.93 -11.86
N LYS A 144 1.85 -7.99 -11.89
CA LYS A 144 2.15 -6.59 -12.22
C LYS A 144 3.01 -6.00 -11.07
N PRO A 145 4.11 -5.29 -11.37
CA PRO A 145 4.90 -4.63 -10.33
C PRO A 145 4.02 -3.78 -9.40
N GLY A 146 4.20 -3.96 -8.10
CA GLY A 146 3.45 -3.24 -7.06
C GLY A 146 2.00 -3.69 -6.87
N ALA A 147 1.58 -4.81 -7.48
CA ALA A 147 0.23 -5.33 -7.30
C ALA A 147 -0.01 -5.96 -5.92
N SER A 148 1.01 -6.53 -5.28
CA SER A 148 0.89 -7.20 -3.99
C SER A 148 1.81 -6.56 -2.95
N THR A 149 1.37 -6.50 -1.69
CA THR A 149 2.13 -6.00 -0.53
C THR A 149 2.11 -7.01 0.60
N ILE A 150 3.22 -7.13 1.33
CA ILE A 150 3.25 -7.86 2.61
C ILE A 150 2.87 -6.86 3.71
N ASP A 151 1.72 -7.07 4.35
CA ASP A 151 1.23 -6.18 5.41
C ASP A 151 1.96 -6.43 6.74
N PHE A 152 2.12 -7.71 7.08
CA PHE A 152 2.90 -8.18 8.22
C PHE A 152 3.22 -9.68 8.05
N TYR A 153 4.15 -10.19 8.85
CA TYR A 153 4.45 -11.62 8.91
C TYR A 153 4.71 -12.09 10.35
N VAL A 154 4.50 -13.38 10.58
CA VAL A 154 4.72 -14.02 11.89
C VAL A 154 5.31 -15.41 11.67
N PRO A 155 6.60 -15.64 12.01
CA PRO A 155 7.18 -16.98 11.96
C PRO A 155 6.62 -17.90 13.06
N SER A 156 6.52 -19.20 12.77
CA SER A 156 6.12 -20.22 13.74
C SER A 156 7.12 -20.30 14.91
N PRO A 157 6.73 -20.82 16.09
CA PRO A 157 7.62 -20.92 17.24
C PRO A 157 8.92 -21.69 16.96
N ASP A 158 8.85 -22.74 16.12
CA ASP A 158 10.00 -23.53 15.70
C ASP A 158 10.74 -22.97 14.47
N GLY A 159 10.23 -21.88 13.88
CA GLY A 159 10.78 -21.21 12.71
C GLY A 159 10.72 -22.02 11.42
N LYS A 160 9.92 -23.09 11.34
CA LYS A 160 9.77 -23.88 10.10
C LYS A 160 8.77 -23.28 9.13
N LEU A 161 7.78 -22.55 9.63
CA LEU A 161 6.74 -21.91 8.83
C LEU A 161 6.73 -20.40 9.09
N VAL A 162 6.13 -19.66 8.18
CA VAL A 162 5.77 -18.26 8.38
C VAL A 162 4.40 -17.99 7.80
N ALA A 163 3.54 -17.34 8.60
CA ALA A 163 2.28 -16.79 8.12
C ALA A 163 2.52 -15.33 7.72
N ALA A 164 2.01 -14.90 6.58
CA ALA A 164 2.11 -13.52 6.11
C ALA A 164 0.76 -13.03 5.59
N SER A 165 0.36 -11.82 5.99
CA SER A 165 -0.80 -11.14 5.41
C SER A 165 -0.37 -10.45 4.13
N LEU A 166 -1.05 -10.76 3.02
CA LEU A 166 -0.84 -10.14 1.72
C LEU A 166 -2.07 -9.34 1.30
N SER A 167 -1.86 -8.08 0.90
CA SER A 167 -2.90 -7.22 0.32
C SER A 167 -2.65 -6.99 -1.17
N GLU A 168 -3.73 -7.00 -1.95
CA GLU A 168 -3.67 -6.80 -3.39
C GLU A 168 -4.19 -5.42 -3.80
N ASN A 169 -3.55 -4.82 -4.79
CA ASN A 169 -3.89 -3.56 -5.44
C ASN A 169 -4.11 -2.38 -4.47
N GLY A 170 -3.41 -2.37 -3.34
CA GLY A 170 -3.54 -1.32 -2.32
C GLY A 170 -4.89 -1.31 -1.60
N SER A 171 -5.58 -2.46 -1.55
CA SER A 171 -6.87 -2.61 -0.87
C SER A 171 -6.76 -2.53 0.66
N GLU A 172 -5.58 -2.80 1.22
CA GLU A 172 -5.35 -3.01 2.65
C GLU A 172 -6.19 -4.17 3.23
N ASP A 173 -6.86 -4.96 2.39
CA ASP A 173 -7.67 -6.13 2.76
C ASP A 173 -6.81 -7.39 2.65
N GLY A 174 -6.18 -7.73 3.78
CA GLY A 174 -5.13 -8.74 3.81
C GLY A 174 -5.68 -10.17 3.92
N THR A 175 -5.10 -11.07 3.14
CA THR A 175 -5.28 -12.53 3.26
C THR A 175 -4.04 -13.14 3.91
N ALA A 176 -4.20 -13.99 4.92
CA ALA A 176 -3.08 -14.76 5.46
C ALA A 176 -2.73 -15.91 4.52
N HIS A 177 -1.45 -16.04 4.22
CA HIS A 177 -0.83 -17.15 3.50
C HIS A 177 0.23 -17.79 4.39
N VAL A 178 0.45 -19.10 4.26
CA VAL A 178 1.48 -19.82 5.01
C VAL A 178 2.58 -20.31 4.08
N PHE A 179 3.83 -20.13 4.46
CA PHE A 179 5.00 -20.56 3.68
C PHE A 179 5.95 -21.41 4.50
N GLU A 180 6.60 -22.38 3.85
CA GLU A 180 7.75 -23.08 4.39
C GLU A 180 8.97 -22.16 4.44
N ALA A 181 9.53 -21.92 5.62
CA ALA A 181 10.73 -21.09 5.77
C ALA A 181 11.95 -21.72 5.06
N ALA A 182 11.99 -23.05 4.99
CA ALA A 182 13.09 -23.80 4.40
C ALA A 182 13.10 -23.79 2.86
N THR A 183 12.00 -23.50 2.19
CA THR A 183 11.93 -23.59 0.72
C THR A 183 11.33 -22.34 0.07
N GLY A 184 10.63 -21.50 0.83
CA GLY A 184 9.79 -20.42 0.30
C GLY A 184 8.50 -20.93 -0.35
N LYS A 185 8.20 -22.24 -0.25
CA LYS A 185 7.01 -22.83 -0.83
C LYS A 185 5.78 -22.41 -0.04
N GLU A 186 4.79 -21.86 -0.74
CA GLU A 186 3.47 -21.58 -0.19
C GLU A 186 2.70 -22.90 0.08
N LEU A 187 2.07 -22.99 1.24
CA LEU A 187 1.12 -24.06 1.59
C LEU A 187 -0.27 -23.74 1.03
N ALA A 188 -1.21 -24.69 1.18
CA ALA A 188 -2.58 -24.49 0.70
C ALA A 188 -3.40 -23.54 1.60
N ASP A 189 -2.94 -23.30 2.82
CA ASP A 189 -3.62 -22.52 3.85
C ASP A 189 -3.76 -21.05 3.44
N ARG A 190 -5.02 -20.61 3.32
CA ARG A 190 -5.39 -19.23 2.98
C ARG A 190 -6.57 -18.79 3.83
N VAL A 191 -6.38 -17.72 4.60
CA VAL A 191 -7.41 -17.16 5.48
C VAL A 191 -7.68 -15.71 5.06
N PRO A 192 -8.84 -15.39 4.46
CA PRO A 192 -9.12 -14.06 3.98
C PRO A 192 -9.50 -13.10 5.11
N ARG A 193 -9.33 -11.80 4.86
CA ARG A 193 -9.76 -10.70 5.75
C ARG A 193 -9.18 -10.80 7.17
N VAL A 194 -7.88 -11.04 7.26
CA VAL A 194 -7.11 -11.04 8.53
C VAL A 194 -6.56 -9.67 8.90
N ASN A 195 -6.68 -8.71 7.98
CA ASN A 195 -6.20 -7.33 8.08
C ASN A 195 -7.15 -6.41 7.32
N PHE A 196 -7.38 -5.20 7.84
CA PHE A 196 -8.08 -4.14 7.12
C PHE A 196 -7.63 -2.77 7.64
N GLY A 197 -7.67 -1.73 6.81
CA GLY A 197 -7.17 -0.39 7.14
C GLY A 197 -7.84 0.29 8.35
N THR A 198 -9.03 -0.17 8.77
CA THR A 198 -9.76 0.40 9.92
C THR A 198 -9.19 0.00 11.28
N GLY A 199 -8.63 -1.21 11.41
CA GLY A 199 -8.21 -1.78 12.70
C GLY A 199 -6.95 -2.64 12.64
N GLY A 200 -6.31 -2.74 11.47
CA GLY A 200 -5.15 -3.60 11.25
C GLY A 200 -5.51 -5.08 11.35
N GLY A 201 -4.49 -5.91 11.59
CA GLY A 201 -4.58 -7.35 11.67
C GLY A 201 -3.53 -7.93 12.61
N SER A 202 -3.74 -9.16 13.06
CA SER A 202 -2.78 -9.86 13.90
C SER A 202 -2.90 -11.36 13.72
N ILE A 203 -1.77 -12.06 13.83
CA ILE A 203 -1.66 -13.52 13.83
C ILE A 203 -0.78 -13.93 15.01
N ALA A 204 -1.17 -15.00 15.71
CA ALA A 204 -0.39 -15.61 16.76
C ALA A 204 -0.41 -17.13 16.63
N TRP A 205 0.74 -17.73 16.33
CA TRP A 205 0.85 -19.18 16.24
C TRP A 205 0.53 -19.86 17.57
N LYS A 206 -0.16 -21.00 17.48
CA LYS A 206 -0.25 -21.95 18.58
C LYS A 206 1.14 -22.50 18.90
N ALA A 207 1.40 -22.78 20.18
CA ALA A 207 2.74 -23.13 20.66
C ALA A 207 3.38 -24.35 19.96
N ASP A 208 2.57 -25.31 19.52
CA ASP A 208 3.02 -26.51 18.78
C ASP A 208 3.08 -26.32 17.26
N GLY A 209 2.71 -25.14 16.75
CA GLY A 209 2.75 -24.82 15.33
C GLY A 209 1.66 -25.48 14.48
N SER A 210 0.65 -26.10 15.09
CA SER A 210 -0.42 -26.79 14.34
C SER A 210 -1.44 -25.85 13.68
N GLY A 211 -1.32 -24.55 13.95
CA GLY A 211 -2.27 -23.52 13.51
C GLY A 211 -1.98 -22.18 14.16
N PHE A 212 -2.83 -21.19 13.93
CA PHE A 212 -2.68 -19.86 14.48
C PHE A 212 -4.03 -19.21 14.83
N TYR A 213 -4.00 -18.38 15.87
CA TYR A 213 -5.08 -17.45 16.16
C TYR A 213 -4.91 -16.19 15.32
N TYR A 214 -6.01 -15.57 14.90
CA TYR A 214 -5.96 -14.36 14.08
C TYR A 214 -7.12 -13.41 14.36
N ALA A 215 -6.89 -12.12 14.09
CA ALA A 215 -7.94 -11.13 14.02
C ALA A 215 -8.75 -11.34 12.74
N ARG A 216 -10.01 -11.73 12.88
CA ARG A 216 -10.93 -12.03 11.79
C ARG A 216 -11.92 -10.90 11.62
N TYR A 217 -11.91 -10.26 10.45
CA TYR A 217 -13.04 -9.43 10.03
C TYR A 217 -14.17 -10.32 9.50
N PRO A 218 -15.44 -9.88 9.63
CA PRO A 218 -16.57 -10.57 9.04
C PRO A 218 -16.35 -10.83 7.55
N GLN A 219 -16.74 -12.03 7.10
CA GLN A 219 -16.60 -12.47 5.72
C GLN A 219 -17.98 -12.61 5.06
N GLY A 220 -18.04 -12.43 3.75
CA GLY A 220 -19.29 -12.56 2.99
C GLY A 220 -20.40 -11.65 3.50
N ASN A 221 -21.52 -12.25 3.90
CA ASN A 221 -22.72 -11.56 4.38
C ASN A 221 -22.97 -11.74 5.90
N GLU A 222 -21.95 -12.12 6.67
CA GLU A 222 -22.05 -12.28 8.13
C GLU A 222 -22.50 -11.01 8.85
N ARG A 223 -22.24 -9.83 8.27
CA ARG A 223 -22.61 -8.53 8.81
C ARG A 223 -23.06 -7.57 7.70
N PRO A 224 -23.86 -6.53 8.03
CA PRO A 224 -24.17 -5.44 7.11
C PRO A 224 -22.90 -4.73 6.61
N PRO A 225 -22.90 -4.14 5.40
CA PRO A 225 -21.72 -3.45 4.86
C PRO A 225 -21.14 -2.33 5.75
N ALA A 226 -21.95 -1.69 6.58
CA ALA A 226 -21.49 -0.69 7.54
C ALA A 226 -20.62 -1.27 8.66
N ASP A 227 -20.72 -2.57 8.92
CA ASP A 227 -20.17 -3.26 10.08
C ASP A 227 -18.99 -4.19 9.72
N VAL A 228 -18.89 -4.64 8.46
CA VAL A 228 -17.90 -5.65 8.02
C VAL A 228 -16.43 -5.24 8.22
N ASN A 229 -16.16 -3.96 8.43
CA ASN A 229 -14.81 -3.44 8.65
C ASN A 229 -14.57 -3.04 10.13
N PHE A 230 -15.50 -3.33 11.05
CA PHE A 230 -15.36 -2.94 12.46
C PHE A 230 -15.63 -4.08 13.45
N TYR A 231 -16.36 -5.12 13.04
CA TYR A 231 -16.74 -6.23 13.92
C TYR A 231 -15.70 -7.36 13.95
N GLN A 232 -14.49 -7.04 14.42
CA GLN A 232 -13.42 -8.03 14.55
C GLN A 232 -13.71 -9.08 15.65
N GLN A 233 -13.31 -10.32 15.39
CA GLN A 233 -13.28 -11.42 16.36
C GLN A 233 -11.93 -12.12 16.32
N ILE A 234 -11.61 -12.94 17.31
CA ILE A 234 -10.42 -13.80 17.28
C ILE A 234 -10.85 -15.21 16.92
N TYR A 235 -10.26 -15.78 15.88
CA TYR A 235 -10.53 -17.16 15.44
C TYR A 235 -9.24 -17.95 15.44
N PHE A 236 -9.36 -19.27 15.54
CA PHE A 236 -8.26 -20.21 15.35
C PHE A 236 -8.37 -20.91 13.99
N HIS A 237 -7.28 -20.85 13.23
CA HIS A 237 -7.08 -21.60 12.00
C HIS A 237 -6.19 -22.82 12.25
N ALA A 238 -6.70 -24.02 11.97
CA ALA A 238 -5.92 -25.25 11.97
C ALA A 238 -5.28 -25.49 10.60
N LEU A 239 -3.97 -25.75 10.56
CA LEU A 239 -3.29 -26.00 9.29
C LEU A 239 -3.86 -27.23 8.57
N GLY A 240 -3.95 -27.12 7.25
CA GLY A 240 -4.50 -28.13 6.35
C GLY A 240 -6.02 -28.15 6.28
N THR A 241 -6.71 -27.23 6.96
CA THR A 241 -8.18 -27.14 6.94
C THR A 241 -8.66 -25.90 6.17
N PRO A 242 -9.87 -25.89 5.60
CA PRO A 242 -10.44 -24.68 5.01
C PRO A 242 -10.73 -23.62 6.08
N ALA A 243 -10.51 -22.34 5.78
CA ALA A 243 -10.81 -21.23 6.70
C ALA A 243 -12.29 -21.16 7.14
N SER A 244 -13.21 -21.78 6.40
CA SER A 244 -14.62 -21.90 6.78
C SER A 244 -14.87 -22.81 7.99
N GLU A 245 -13.89 -23.62 8.38
CA GLU A 245 -13.96 -24.50 9.56
C GLU A 245 -13.35 -23.87 10.82
N ASP A 246 -12.74 -22.69 10.69
CA ASP A 246 -12.13 -21.94 11.80
C ASP A 246 -13.18 -21.61 12.87
N GLN A 247 -12.76 -21.61 14.14
CA GLN A 247 -13.65 -21.39 15.29
C GLN A 247 -13.15 -20.25 16.19
N TYR A 248 -14.09 -19.62 16.88
CA TYR A 248 -13.84 -18.62 17.93
C TYR A 248 -13.44 -19.28 19.26
#